data_AF-A0A9P9MQH4-F1
#
_entry.id   AF-A0A9P9MQH4-F1
#
_cell.length_a   1.000
_cell.length_b   1.000
_cell.length_c   1.000
_cell.angle_alpha   90.00
_cell.angle_beta   90.00
_cell.angle_gamma   90.00
#
_symmetry.space_group_name_H-M   'P 1'
#
loop_
_entity.id
_entity.type
_entity.pdbx_description
1 polymer ?
#
loop_
_entity_poly.entity_id
_entity_poly.type
_entity_poly.pdbx_seq_one_letter_code
_entity_poly.pdbx_strand_id
1 'polypeptide(L)'
;MACLITDVSSLSISIILSSDAEVILLNSLLSDATTKPQCGPTYLSYPIPRSSSNLTYPPNLTLHNLYTLLPPSIQNLTTAAETSDLVRKYGKYKYQSMKKLAAAAHFEYDYAILLDSEGLVIRPVAFKELVGEWTKGPVIWKELAGVGSPRRNRWVVEINEGCAWTLGRTMENFGTGVSFWEGYTWILEKEIVMDMVNSPSRLDSNSDFFTRLLNAKSDIFEIAMYKIHIAGRKMEQSSRTSDIYTKYRVLDIQEALTDYGLEAAYTRIPPNLDVISQRFPSMILEEQLQDLLVSFMKEYKFYFMYFDPGYLSQIPRPVLQEFLRKAPLAMTVSGATGLEGEVIPAGMGGWNMSYV
;
A
#
# COMPACT_ATOMS: atom_id res chain seq x y z
N MET A 1 15.35 -1.38 -8.32
CA MET A 1 14.09 -0.61 -8.21
C MET A 1 13.79 0.27 -9.43
N ALA A 2 14.74 0.99 -10.04
CA ALA A 2 14.43 1.97 -11.10
C ALA A 2 14.23 1.40 -12.53
N CYS A 3 14.66 0.16 -12.80
CA CYS A 3 14.81 -0.33 -14.17
C CYS A 3 13.51 -0.40 -14.99
N LEU A 4 12.37 -0.63 -14.34
CA LEU A 4 11.07 -0.73 -15.02
C LEU A 4 10.20 0.53 -14.87
N ILE A 5 10.69 1.56 -14.19
CA ILE A 5 9.94 2.80 -14.02
C ILE A 5 10.33 3.74 -15.17
N THR A 6 9.41 3.97 -16.12
CA THR A 6 9.71 4.67 -17.38
C THR A 6 9.84 6.17 -17.21
N ASP A 7 9.15 6.74 -16.22
CA ASP A 7 9.06 8.17 -15.91
C ASP A 7 9.85 8.57 -14.65
N VAL A 8 10.74 7.69 -14.17
CA VAL A 8 11.50 7.82 -12.92
C VAL A 8 12.28 9.13 -12.81
N SER A 9 12.75 9.68 -13.93
CA SER A 9 13.46 10.96 -13.96
C SER A 9 12.60 12.17 -13.59
N SER A 10 11.29 12.00 -13.65
CA SER A 10 10.31 13.05 -13.36
C SER A 10 9.63 12.86 -12.00
N LEU A 11 9.98 11.80 -11.27
CA LEU A 11 9.46 11.48 -9.94
C LEU A 11 10.43 12.00 -8.88
N SER A 12 9.88 12.56 -7.80
CA SER A 12 10.61 12.80 -6.56
C SER A 12 10.45 11.57 -5.67
N ILE A 13 11.57 10.99 -5.23
CA ILE A 13 11.56 9.77 -4.41
C ILE A 13 12.20 10.08 -3.06
N SER A 14 11.43 9.92 -1.99
CA SER A 14 11.87 10.12 -0.62
C SER A 14 11.94 8.78 0.10
N ILE A 15 13.13 8.42 0.59
CA ILE A 15 13.32 7.27 1.48
C ILE A 15 13.39 7.77 2.91
N ILE A 16 12.64 7.13 3.80
CA ILE A 16 12.47 7.56 5.18
C ILE A 16 13.11 6.53 6.09
N LEU A 17 14.10 6.97 6.85
CA LEU A 17 15.02 6.15 7.62
C LEU A 17 14.84 6.48 9.10
N SER A 18 14.90 5.46 9.94
CA SER A 18 14.54 5.54 11.36
C SER A 18 15.60 6.23 12.22
N SER A 19 16.82 6.39 11.71
CA SER A 19 17.97 6.91 12.46
C SER A 19 19.01 7.56 11.56
N ASP A 20 19.87 8.39 12.15
CA ASP A 20 21.05 8.94 11.47
C ASP A 20 21.99 7.83 10.97
N ALA A 21 22.09 6.72 11.70
CA ALA A 21 22.90 5.57 11.32
C ALA A 21 22.38 4.92 10.02
N GLU A 22 21.06 4.75 9.88
CA GLU A 22 20.45 4.24 8.64
C GLU A 22 20.68 5.20 7.46
N VAL A 23 20.58 6.53 7.70
CA VAL A 23 20.89 7.55 6.67
C VAL A 23 22.33 7.45 6.21
N ILE A 24 23.30 7.40 7.14
CA ILE A 24 24.73 7.29 6.82
C ILE A 24 25.01 5.99 6.08
N LEU A 25 24.48 4.87 6.55
CA LEU A 25 24.67 3.55 5.95
C LEU A 25 24.14 3.51 4.52
N LEU A 26 22.89 3.91 4.31
CA LEU A 26 22.30 3.88 2.97
C LEU A 26 22.98 4.87 2.04
N ASN A 27 23.34 6.06 2.51
CA ASN A 27 24.07 7.03 1.70
C ASN A 27 25.45 6.50 1.27
N SER A 28 26.15 5.79 2.16
CA SER A 28 27.42 5.11 1.84
C SER A 28 27.23 4.07 0.74
N LEU A 29 26.18 3.24 0.86
CA LEU A 29 25.87 2.19 -0.11
C LEU A 29 25.45 2.74 -1.48
N LEU A 30 24.75 3.87 -1.52
CA LEU A 30 24.39 4.57 -2.76
C LEU A 30 25.60 5.26 -3.41
N SER A 31 26.58 5.68 -2.59
CA SER A 31 27.79 6.37 -3.04
C SER A 31 28.87 5.41 -3.55
N ASP A 32 28.88 4.17 -3.06
CA ASP A 32 29.80 3.13 -3.50
C ASP A 32 29.56 2.80 -4.99
N ALA A 33 30.61 2.96 -5.81
CA ALA A 33 30.55 2.69 -7.24
C ALA A 33 30.54 1.18 -7.57
N THR A 34 30.97 0.34 -6.62
CA THR A 34 31.07 -1.11 -6.79
C THR A 34 29.76 -1.84 -6.51
N THR A 35 28.83 -1.21 -5.78
CA THR A 35 27.49 -1.71 -5.44
C THR A 35 26.42 -1.28 -6.45
N LYS A 36 26.81 -0.83 -7.65
CA LYS A 36 25.91 -0.28 -8.67
C LYS A 36 25.48 -1.33 -9.69
N PRO A 37 24.45 -2.17 -9.43
CA PRO A 37 23.90 -3.03 -10.47
C PRO A 37 23.34 -2.12 -11.57
N GLN A 38 23.96 -2.18 -12.75
CA GLN A 38 23.39 -1.54 -13.92
C GLN A 38 22.16 -2.32 -14.34
N CYS A 39 21.10 -1.59 -14.68
CA CYS A 39 19.96 -2.14 -15.39
C CYS A 39 20.49 -2.77 -16.69
N GLY A 40 20.36 -4.08 -16.85
CA GLY A 40 20.80 -4.80 -18.06
C GLY A 40 20.04 -4.39 -19.33
N PRO A 41 20.17 -5.08 -20.46
CA PRO A 41 19.29 -4.85 -21.62
C PRO A 41 17.82 -5.21 -21.31
N THR A 42 17.62 -6.09 -20.33
CA THR A 42 16.31 -6.56 -19.87
C THR A 42 16.28 -6.60 -18.34
N TYR A 43 15.11 -6.37 -17.75
CA TYR A 43 14.83 -6.59 -16.34
C TYR A 43 13.59 -7.48 -16.24
N LEU A 44 13.69 -8.58 -15.50
CA LEU A 44 12.77 -9.72 -15.59
C LEU A 44 12.69 -10.24 -17.03
N SER A 45 11.62 -9.91 -17.76
CA SER A 45 11.40 -10.29 -19.16
C SER A 45 11.15 -9.08 -20.07
N TYR A 46 11.27 -7.87 -19.53
CA TYR A 46 10.94 -6.65 -20.25
C TYR A 46 12.20 -5.95 -20.75
N PRO A 47 12.17 -5.39 -21.97
CA PRO A 47 13.23 -4.49 -22.38
C PRO A 47 13.26 -3.31 -21.42
N ILE A 48 14.46 -3.00 -20.91
CA ILE A 48 14.62 -1.84 -20.05
C ILE A 48 14.42 -0.58 -20.91
N PRO A 49 13.56 0.36 -20.50
CA PRO A 49 13.40 1.62 -21.21
C PRO A 49 14.74 2.34 -21.35
N ARG A 50 14.99 3.00 -22.48
CA ARG A 50 16.23 3.79 -22.69
C ARG A 50 16.44 4.86 -21.61
N SER A 51 15.35 5.37 -21.03
CA SER A 51 15.40 6.32 -19.91
C SER A 51 15.97 5.70 -18.62
N SER A 52 15.91 4.37 -18.48
CA SER A 52 16.29 3.65 -17.27
C SER A 52 17.53 2.77 -17.42
N SER A 53 17.99 2.51 -18.65
CA SER A 53 19.15 1.63 -18.92
C SER A 53 20.46 2.14 -18.32
N ASN A 54 20.60 3.46 -18.18
CA ASN A 54 21.80 4.09 -17.62
C ASN A 54 21.63 4.47 -16.14
N LEU A 55 20.47 4.20 -15.55
CA LEU A 55 20.20 4.55 -14.17
C LEU A 55 20.71 3.45 -13.25
N THR A 56 21.53 3.86 -12.29
CA THR A 56 21.81 3.03 -11.12
C THR A 56 20.73 3.21 -10.06
N TYR A 57 20.33 4.48 -9.84
CA TYR A 57 19.35 4.90 -8.87
C TYR A 57 18.40 5.93 -9.50
N PRO A 58 17.22 6.16 -8.91
CA PRO A 58 16.37 7.27 -9.29
C PRO A 58 17.14 8.60 -9.19
N PRO A 59 17.05 9.49 -10.18
CA PRO A 59 17.88 10.70 -10.20
C PRO A 59 17.47 11.74 -9.15
N ASN A 60 16.19 11.77 -8.73
CA ASN A 60 15.70 12.66 -7.69
C ASN A 60 15.40 11.87 -6.40
N LEU A 61 16.41 11.16 -5.90
CA LEU A 61 16.33 10.41 -4.66
C LEU A 61 16.80 11.28 -3.48
N THR A 62 15.98 11.39 -2.43
CA THR A 62 16.34 12.06 -1.18
C THR A 62 16.17 11.12 0.00
N LEU A 63 17.17 11.09 0.89
CA LEU A 63 17.11 10.34 2.14
C LEU A 63 16.71 11.29 3.27
N HIS A 64 15.75 10.86 4.09
CA HIS A 64 15.23 11.63 5.20
C HIS A 64 15.37 10.84 6.49
N ASN A 65 15.93 11.47 7.52
CA ASN A 65 15.77 10.99 8.88
C ASN A 65 14.31 11.21 9.31
N LEU A 66 13.64 10.18 9.80
CA LEU A 66 12.26 10.23 10.28
C LEU A 66 12.06 11.37 11.29
N TYR A 67 13.01 11.59 12.19
CA TYR A 67 12.91 12.61 13.24
C TYR A 67 12.55 14.00 12.71
N THR A 68 13.09 14.39 11.55
CA THR A 68 12.83 15.71 10.96
C THR A 68 11.43 15.84 10.37
N LEU A 69 10.75 14.72 10.13
CA LEU A 69 9.38 14.65 9.62
C LEU A 69 8.34 14.49 10.74
N LEU A 70 8.78 14.11 11.95
CA LEU A 70 7.91 13.92 13.10
C LEU A 70 7.28 15.25 13.55
N PRO A 71 6.02 15.24 14.01
CA PRO A 71 5.44 16.40 14.66
C PRO A 71 6.12 16.67 16.01
N PRO A 72 6.05 17.90 16.55
CA PRO A 72 6.71 18.26 17.81
C PRO A 72 6.32 17.36 19.00
N SER A 73 5.05 16.92 19.06
CA SER A 73 4.56 16.02 20.11
C SER A 73 5.32 14.70 20.18
N ILE A 74 5.74 14.17 19.02
CA ILE A 74 6.49 12.92 18.92
C ILE A 74 8.00 13.15 19.00
N GLN A 75 8.52 14.26 18.46
CA GLN A 75 9.94 14.62 18.61
C GLN A 75 10.36 14.68 20.08
N ASN A 76 9.48 15.14 20.98
CA ASN A 76 9.74 15.17 22.43
C ASN A 76 9.85 13.79 23.09
N LEU A 77 9.52 12.70 22.37
CA LEU A 77 9.55 11.33 22.87
C LEU A 77 10.76 10.54 22.39
N THR A 78 11.60 11.12 21.53
CA THR A 78 12.68 10.41 20.83
C THR A 78 13.80 11.36 20.41
N THR A 79 14.77 10.88 19.64
CA THR A 79 15.89 11.69 19.13
C THR A 79 16.18 11.35 17.67
N ALA A 80 16.92 12.22 16.97
CA ALA A 80 17.36 11.97 15.60
C ALA A 80 18.29 10.75 15.49
N ALA A 81 19.07 10.49 16.54
CA ALA A 81 20.04 9.41 16.54
C ALA A 81 19.36 8.03 16.50
N GLU A 82 18.21 7.87 17.17
CA GLU A 82 17.54 6.57 17.31
C GLU A 82 16.06 6.74 17.69
N THR A 83 15.18 6.05 16.93
CA THR A 83 13.73 6.05 17.15
C THR A 83 13.18 4.72 17.66
N SER A 84 14.04 3.71 17.88
CA SER A 84 13.65 2.38 18.38
C SER A 84 12.89 2.39 19.71
N ASP A 85 13.06 3.42 20.55
CA ASP A 85 12.28 3.57 21.79
C ASP A 85 10.78 3.75 21.50
N LEU A 86 10.42 4.39 20.39
CA LEU A 86 9.02 4.49 19.95
C LEU A 86 8.46 3.12 19.55
N VAL A 87 9.25 2.31 18.84
CA VAL A 87 8.87 0.92 18.48
C VAL A 87 8.68 0.09 19.75
N ARG A 88 9.61 0.20 20.71
CA ARG A 88 9.57 -0.55 21.97
C ARG A 88 8.33 -0.19 22.81
N LYS A 89 7.97 1.09 22.83
CA LYS A 89 6.84 1.61 23.63
C LYS A 89 5.48 1.35 22.99
N TYR A 90 5.36 1.56 21.68
CA TYR A 90 4.06 1.58 20.98
C TYR A 90 3.84 0.40 20.03
N GLY A 91 4.86 -0.41 19.78
CA GLY A 91 4.79 -1.55 18.88
C GLY A 91 5.07 -1.20 17.41
N LYS A 92 5.36 -2.24 16.61
CA LYS A 92 5.75 -2.13 15.20
C LYS A 92 4.68 -1.40 14.35
N TYR A 93 3.41 -1.81 14.45
CA TYR A 93 2.38 -1.36 13.51
C TYR A 93 2.02 0.12 13.70
N LYS A 94 1.88 0.58 14.94
CA LYS A 94 1.68 2.00 15.23
C LYS A 94 2.88 2.85 14.84
N TYR A 95 4.10 2.37 15.11
CA TYR A 95 5.32 3.07 14.71
C TYR A 95 5.40 3.24 13.19
N GLN A 96 5.16 2.17 12.43
CA GLN A 96 5.17 2.21 10.96
C GLN A 96 4.06 3.13 10.41
N SER A 97 2.85 3.05 10.96
CA SER A 97 1.75 3.95 10.57
C SER A 97 2.06 5.41 10.86
N MET A 98 2.63 5.70 12.03
CA MET A 98 3.07 7.04 12.42
C MET A 98 4.14 7.55 11.45
N LYS A 99 5.17 6.73 11.15
CA LYS A 99 6.24 7.05 10.20
C LYS A 99 5.70 7.43 8.84
N LYS A 100 4.80 6.59 8.31
CA LYS A 100 4.18 6.78 7.00
C LYS A 100 3.28 8.02 6.94
N LEU A 101 2.47 8.27 7.96
CA LEU A 101 1.58 9.43 8.01
C LEU A 101 2.31 10.75 8.31
N ALA A 102 3.35 10.74 9.14
CA ALA A 102 4.19 11.91 9.40
C ALA A 102 4.85 12.38 8.09
N ALA A 103 5.38 11.43 7.32
CA ALA A 103 5.90 11.69 6.00
C ALA A 103 4.86 12.25 5.02
N ALA A 104 3.71 11.58 4.92
CA ALA A 104 2.62 11.99 4.05
C ALA A 104 2.10 13.39 4.41
N ALA A 105 2.09 13.76 5.69
CA ALA A 105 1.73 15.09 6.14
C ALA A 105 2.83 16.13 5.88
N HIS A 106 4.10 15.75 5.96
CA HIS A 106 5.25 16.66 5.81
C HIS A 106 5.52 17.09 4.36
N PHE A 107 5.53 16.15 3.41
CA PHE A 107 5.92 16.44 2.03
C PHE A 107 4.83 17.15 1.23
N GLU A 108 5.24 18.01 0.31
CA GLU A 108 4.34 18.70 -0.62
C GLU A 108 4.18 17.89 -1.91
N TYR A 109 2.93 17.56 -2.22
CA TYR A 109 2.52 16.81 -3.42
C TYR A 109 1.03 17.01 -3.64
N ASP A 110 0.53 16.76 -4.85
CA ASP A 110 -0.93 16.60 -5.06
C ASP A 110 -1.31 15.14 -4.75
N TYR A 111 -0.55 14.22 -5.34
CA TYR A 111 -0.68 12.77 -5.13
C TYR A 111 0.66 12.12 -4.84
N ALA A 112 0.67 11.15 -3.93
CA ALA A 112 1.83 10.35 -3.60
C ALA A 112 1.50 8.86 -3.65
N ILE A 113 2.51 8.02 -3.89
CA ILE A 113 2.41 6.57 -3.71
C ILE A 113 3.23 6.22 -2.48
N LEU A 114 2.58 5.63 -1.49
CA LEU A 114 3.24 5.13 -0.29
C LEU A 114 3.67 3.68 -0.52
N LEU A 115 4.99 3.44 -0.52
CA LEU A 115 5.56 2.13 -0.82
C LEU A 115 6.19 1.51 0.42
N ASP A 116 5.87 0.25 0.68
CA ASP A 116 6.67 -0.58 1.56
C ASP A 116 7.99 -0.93 0.89
N SER A 117 9.04 -1.14 1.69
CA SER A 117 10.39 -1.49 1.21
C SER A 117 10.44 -2.84 0.48
N GLU A 118 9.42 -3.68 0.66
CA GLU A 118 9.26 -4.99 0.02
C GLU A 118 8.49 -4.94 -1.32
N GLY A 119 8.17 -3.73 -1.80
CA GLY A 119 7.50 -3.52 -3.08
C GLY A 119 8.41 -3.85 -4.28
N LEU A 120 7.89 -4.63 -5.22
CA LEU A 120 8.57 -5.03 -6.45
C LEU A 120 7.76 -4.60 -7.68
N VAL A 121 8.37 -3.77 -8.54
CA VAL A 121 7.82 -3.44 -9.86
C VAL A 121 8.06 -4.62 -10.79
N ILE A 122 6.99 -5.15 -11.38
CA ILE A 122 7.03 -6.41 -12.16
C ILE A 122 6.84 -6.21 -13.67
N ARG A 123 6.56 -4.98 -14.11
CA ARG A 123 6.45 -4.60 -15.52
C ARG A 123 6.79 -3.12 -15.74
N PRO A 124 7.13 -2.70 -16.97
CA PRO A 124 7.29 -1.30 -17.31
C PRO A 124 6.06 -0.49 -16.91
N VAL A 125 6.28 0.60 -16.16
CA VAL A 125 5.20 1.46 -15.65
C VAL A 125 5.64 2.93 -15.65
N ALA A 126 4.73 3.81 -16.05
CA ALA A 126 4.80 5.25 -15.79
C ALA A 126 3.92 5.56 -14.58
N PHE A 127 4.51 5.92 -13.44
CA PHE A 127 3.72 6.14 -12.22
C PHE A 127 2.80 7.36 -12.32
N LYS A 128 3.20 8.41 -13.03
CA LYS A 128 2.34 9.59 -13.26
C LYS A 128 1.09 9.25 -14.06
N GLU A 129 1.23 8.43 -15.10
CA GLU A 129 0.08 7.97 -15.90
C GLU A 129 -0.84 7.09 -15.06
N LEU A 130 -0.28 6.13 -14.32
CA LEU A 130 -1.01 5.24 -13.42
C LEU A 130 -1.84 6.03 -12.38
N VAL A 131 -1.22 7.01 -11.72
CA VAL A 131 -1.92 7.90 -10.77
C VAL A 131 -2.97 8.73 -11.50
N GLY A 132 -2.64 9.30 -12.67
CA GLY A 132 -3.58 10.08 -13.49
C GLY A 132 -4.81 9.27 -13.95
N GLU A 133 -4.66 7.98 -14.23
CA GLU A 133 -5.80 7.11 -14.49
C GLU A 133 -6.58 6.82 -13.22
N TRP A 134 -5.90 6.53 -12.09
CA TRP A 134 -6.56 6.29 -10.81
C TRP A 134 -7.49 7.43 -10.39
N THR A 135 -7.03 8.69 -10.49
CA THR A 135 -7.78 9.88 -10.06
C THR A 135 -9.09 10.12 -10.81
N LYS A 136 -9.26 9.57 -12.02
CA LYS A 136 -10.52 9.68 -12.80
C LYS A 136 -11.71 8.94 -12.18
N GLY A 137 -11.48 8.11 -11.16
CA GLY A 137 -12.52 7.34 -10.50
C GLY A 137 -11.95 6.47 -9.40
N PRO A 138 -11.43 7.07 -8.32
CA PRO A 138 -10.80 6.34 -7.23
C PRO A 138 -11.84 5.53 -6.44
N VAL A 139 -11.44 4.35 -5.99
CA VAL A 139 -12.29 3.43 -5.25
C VAL A 139 -11.66 3.11 -3.92
N ILE A 140 -12.45 3.26 -2.86
CA ILE A 140 -12.16 2.79 -1.52
C ILE A 140 -12.91 1.49 -1.29
N TRP A 141 -12.16 0.40 -1.15
CA TRP A 141 -12.71 -0.91 -0.89
C TRP A 141 -12.99 -1.10 0.60
N LYS A 142 -14.20 -1.57 0.89
CA LYS A 142 -14.58 -2.16 2.17
C LYS A 142 -14.88 -3.65 1.98
N GLU A 143 -14.87 -4.38 3.09
CA GLU A 143 -15.30 -5.77 3.16
C GLU A 143 -16.42 -5.89 4.21
N LEU A 144 -17.39 -6.76 3.96
CA LEU A 144 -18.49 -7.07 4.88
C LEU A 144 -18.32 -8.47 5.47
N ALA A 145 -17.99 -8.54 6.76
CA ALA A 145 -17.91 -9.78 7.54
C ALA A 145 -18.62 -9.61 8.90
N GLY A 146 -19.89 -10.00 8.94
CA GLY A 146 -20.73 -9.99 10.14
C GLY A 146 -20.22 -10.91 11.26
N VAL A 147 -20.78 -10.74 12.47
CA VAL A 147 -20.46 -11.58 13.62
C VAL A 147 -20.73 -13.06 13.31
N GLY A 148 -19.75 -13.92 13.59
CA GLY A 148 -19.83 -15.36 13.29
C GLY A 148 -19.38 -15.74 11.86
N SER A 149 -19.07 -14.77 10.99
CA SER A 149 -18.45 -15.07 9.70
C SER A 149 -17.05 -15.66 9.90
N PRO A 150 -16.70 -16.76 9.20
CA PRO A 150 -15.35 -17.30 9.25
C PRO A 150 -14.30 -16.37 8.62
N ARG A 151 -14.73 -15.33 7.90
CA ARG A 151 -13.89 -14.25 7.35
C ARG A 151 -13.71 -13.08 8.32
N ARG A 152 -14.40 -13.09 9.47
CA ARG A 152 -14.29 -12.01 10.46
C ARG A 152 -13.06 -12.23 11.35
N ASN A 153 -11.93 -11.68 10.94
CA ASN A 153 -10.71 -11.70 11.74
C ASN A 153 -10.76 -10.65 12.88
N ARG A 154 -10.49 -11.10 14.11
CA ARG A 154 -10.52 -10.24 15.30
C ARG A 154 -9.47 -9.13 15.27
N TRP A 155 -8.27 -9.40 14.80
CA TRP A 155 -7.20 -8.42 14.71
C TRP A 155 -7.52 -7.33 13.67
N VAL A 156 -8.10 -7.69 12.52
CA VAL A 156 -8.59 -6.73 11.52
C VAL A 156 -9.68 -5.83 12.10
N VAL A 157 -10.61 -6.40 12.88
CA VAL A 157 -11.64 -5.63 13.59
C VAL A 157 -11.00 -4.65 14.57
N GLU A 158 -10.07 -5.11 15.39
CA GLU A 158 -9.36 -4.29 16.38
C GLU A 158 -8.55 -3.16 15.71
N ILE A 159 -7.90 -3.42 14.58
CA ILE A 159 -7.22 -2.39 13.78
C ILE A 159 -8.21 -1.32 13.30
N ASN A 160 -9.35 -1.74 12.75
CA ASN A 160 -10.37 -0.80 12.26
C ASN A 160 -10.93 0.06 13.39
N GLU A 161 -11.18 -0.52 14.57
CA GLU A 161 -11.61 0.23 15.77
C GLU A 161 -10.54 1.21 16.25
N GLY A 162 -9.26 0.80 16.27
CA GLY A 162 -8.14 1.68 16.60
C GLY A 162 -8.03 2.88 15.64
N CYS A 163 -8.17 2.61 14.33
CA CYS A 163 -8.16 3.63 13.30
C CYS A 163 -9.35 4.60 13.44
N ALA A 164 -10.57 4.08 13.61
CA ALA A 164 -11.76 4.90 13.83
C ALA A 164 -11.63 5.76 15.09
N TRP A 165 -11.16 5.18 16.20
CA TRP A 165 -10.97 5.89 17.47
C TRP A 165 -9.97 7.05 17.32
N THR A 166 -8.86 6.84 16.59
CA THR A 166 -7.85 7.87 16.31
C THR A 166 -8.47 9.07 15.57
N LEU A 167 -9.42 8.79 14.67
CA LEU A 167 -10.21 9.77 13.92
C LEU A 167 -11.41 10.33 14.70
N GLY A 168 -11.57 9.98 15.98
CA GLY A 168 -12.70 10.42 16.81
C GLY A 168 -14.04 9.76 16.46
N ARG A 169 -14.03 8.60 15.81
CA ARG A 169 -15.21 7.85 15.35
C ARG A 169 -15.29 6.49 16.03
N THR A 170 -16.39 5.77 15.80
CA THR A 170 -16.51 4.34 16.12
C THR A 170 -16.82 3.59 14.83
N MET A 171 -16.45 2.30 14.73
CA MET A 171 -16.79 1.54 13.52
C MET A 171 -18.30 1.32 13.36
N GLU A 172 -19.08 1.43 14.44
CA GLU A 172 -20.55 1.42 14.41
C GLU A 172 -21.12 2.47 13.46
N ASN A 173 -20.43 3.62 13.29
CA ASN A 173 -20.84 4.66 12.35
C ASN A 173 -20.94 4.16 10.90
N PHE A 174 -20.21 3.10 10.52
CA PHE A 174 -20.17 2.56 9.17
C PHE A 174 -21.09 1.35 8.97
N GLY A 175 -21.58 0.75 10.06
CA GLY A 175 -22.40 -0.46 10.06
C GLY A 175 -21.67 -1.70 10.57
N THR A 176 -22.45 -2.65 11.07
CA THR A 176 -21.93 -3.90 11.64
C THR A 176 -21.24 -4.74 10.57
N GLY A 177 -20.03 -5.22 10.86
CA GLY A 177 -19.31 -6.12 9.96
C GLY A 177 -18.45 -5.43 8.92
N VAL A 178 -18.46 -4.10 8.82
CA VAL A 178 -17.61 -3.36 7.90
C VAL A 178 -16.16 -3.37 8.37
N SER A 179 -15.24 -3.65 7.46
CA SER A 179 -13.80 -3.42 7.64
C SER A 179 -13.19 -2.77 6.41
N PHE A 180 -12.12 -2.02 6.63
CA PHE A 180 -11.23 -1.48 5.61
C PHE A 180 -9.85 -2.11 5.79
N TRP A 181 -9.18 -2.41 4.68
CA TRP A 181 -7.88 -3.08 4.70
C TRP A 181 -6.88 -2.49 3.70
N GLU A 182 -5.60 -2.79 3.87
CA GLU A 182 -4.46 -2.18 3.17
C GLU A 182 -4.34 -2.54 1.68
N GLY A 183 -4.55 -3.81 1.31
CA GLY A 183 -4.02 -4.38 0.07
C GLY A 183 -4.60 -3.92 -1.27
N TYR A 184 -5.31 -2.79 -1.33
CA TYR A 184 -6.00 -2.30 -2.53
C TYR A 184 -5.73 -0.83 -2.91
N THR A 185 -5.03 -0.06 -2.08
CA THR A 185 -4.88 1.38 -2.34
C THR A 185 -3.62 1.90 -1.69
N TRP A 186 -2.65 2.38 -2.45
CA TRP A 186 -1.45 3.00 -1.89
C TRP A 186 -1.22 4.43 -2.40
N ILE A 187 -2.20 4.96 -3.13
CA ILE A 187 -2.19 6.32 -3.64
C ILE A 187 -2.88 7.22 -2.61
N LEU A 188 -2.18 8.26 -2.18
CA LEU A 188 -2.65 9.26 -1.25
C LEU A 188 -2.84 10.59 -1.99
N GLU A 189 -3.83 11.36 -1.56
CA GLU A 189 -4.03 12.74 -1.98
C GLU A 189 -3.73 13.66 -0.79
N LYS A 190 -2.87 14.67 -1.00
CA LYS A 190 -2.35 15.51 0.09
C LYS A 190 -3.46 16.20 0.87
N GLU A 191 -4.45 16.76 0.18
CA GLU A 191 -5.55 17.46 0.83
C GLU A 191 -6.36 16.53 1.76
N ILE A 192 -6.54 15.25 1.40
CA ILE A 192 -7.19 14.25 2.26
C ILE A 192 -6.31 13.90 3.45
N VAL A 193 -5.00 13.71 3.23
CA VAL A 193 -4.05 13.45 4.33
C VAL A 193 -4.07 14.61 5.33
N MET A 194 -4.04 15.85 4.84
CA MET A 194 -4.05 17.03 5.69
C MET A 194 -5.38 17.20 6.43
N ASP A 195 -6.53 16.98 5.79
CA ASP A 195 -7.83 16.98 6.49
C ASP A 195 -7.90 15.88 7.56
N MET A 196 -7.32 14.70 7.29
CA MET A 196 -7.27 13.59 8.25
C MET A 196 -6.42 13.93 9.47
N VAL A 197 -5.17 14.36 9.29
CA VAL A 197 -4.25 14.64 10.41
C VAL A 197 -4.65 15.88 11.21
N ASN A 198 -5.36 16.82 10.59
CA ASN A 198 -5.89 18.01 11.26
C ASN A 198 -7.31 17.80 11.82
N SER A 199 -7.91 16.63 11.62
CA SER A 199 -9.27 16.38 12.09
C SER A 199 -9.34 16.41 13.63
N PRO A 200 -10.30 17.17 14.20
CA PRO A 200 -10.53 17.14 15.64
C PRO A 200 -11.14 15.80 16.04
N SER A 201 -10.76 15.27 17.21
CA SER A 201 -11.38 14.08 17.77
C SER A 201 -12.38 14.46 18.86
N ARG A 202 -13.62 13.96 18.74
CA ARG A 202 -14.62 14.05 19.82
C ARG A 202 -14.37 13.07 20.97
N LEU A 203 -13.53 12.06 20.75
CA LEU A 203 -13.22 11.01 21.74
C LEU A 203 -12.00 11.37 22.60
N ASP A 204 -11.12 12.21 22.07
CA ASP A 204 -9.98 12.78 22.78
C ASP A 204 -9.63 14.14 22.18
N SER A 205 -10.31 15.19 22.66
CA SER A 205 -10.19 16.56 22.12
C SER A 205 -8.89 17.28 22.53
N ASN A 206 -8.15 16.73 23.49
CA ASN A 206 -6.99 17.40 24.10
C ASN A 206 -5.65 16.91 23.52
N SER A 207 -5.66 15.77 22.83
CA SER A 207 -4.47 15.21 22.18
C SER A 207 -4.43 15.56 20.70
N ASP A 208 -3.24 15.81 20.15
CA ASP A 208 -3.04 15.89 18.70
C ASP A 208 -3.20 14.51 18.02
N PHE A 209 -3.34 14.50 16.69
CA PHE A 209 -3.60 13.30 15.92
C PHE A 209 -2.57 12.19 16.13
N PHE A 210 -1.28 12.51 16.13
CA PHE A 210 -0.22 11.51 16.25
C PHE A 210 -0.13 10.96 17.67
N THR A 211 -0.39 11.80 18.69
CA THR A 211 -0.53 11.34 20.08
C THR A 211 -1.70 10.36 20.21
N ARG A 212 -2.86 10.65 19.59
CA ARG A 212 -3.99 9.71 19.56
C ARG A 212 -3.61 8.40 18.86
N LEU A 213 -3.00 8.48 17.68
CA LEU A 213 -2.56 7.28 16.93
C LEU A 213 -1.72 6.33 17.79
N LEU A 214 -0.73 6.87 18.52
CA LEU A 214 0.13 6.05 19.38
C LEU A 214 -0.61 5.48 20.61
N ASN A 215 -1.58 6.24 21.14
CA ASN A 215 -2.39 5.86 22.31
C ASN A 215 -3.59 4.96 21.99
N ALA A 216 -3.90 4.71 20.72
CA ALA A 216 -4.98 3.80 20.33
C ALA A 216 -4.83 2.44 21.04
N LYS A 217 -5.92 1.79 21.44
CA LYS A 217 -5.84 0.53 22.20
C LYS A 217 -5.37 -0.67 21.38
N SER A 218 -5.39 -0.54 20.05
CA SER A 218 -5.10 -1.60 19.08
C SER A 218 -4.05 -1.14 18.09
N ASP A 219 -3.55 -2.08 17.27
CA ASP A 219 -2.68 -1.76 16.15
C ASP A 219 -3.36 -0.82 15.16
N ILE A 220 -2.54 -0.12 14.37
CA ILE A 220 -2.99 0.86 13.38
C ILE A 220 -2.31 0.52 12.06
N PHE A 221 -3.09 0.63 11.00
CA PHE A 221 -2.63 0.59 9.61
C PHE A 221 -3.05 1.90 8.97
N GLU A 222 -2.09 2.73 8.55
CA GLU A 222 -2.31 4.08 8.07
C GLU A 222 -3.30 4.15 6.93
N ILE A 223 -3.25 3.16 6.04
CA ILE A 223 -4.10 3.13 4.87
C ILE A 223 -5.52 2.69 5.20
N ALA A 224 -5.72 1.83 6.20
CA ALA A 224 -7.06 1.54 6.71
C ALA A 224 -7.65 2.81 7.33
N MET A 225 -6.84 3.57 8.07
CA MET A 225 -7.26 4.87 8.61
C MET A 225 -7.62 5.88 7.51
N TYR A 226 -6.80 6.01 6.47
CA TYR A 226 -7.08 6.86 5.31
C TYR A 226 -8.41 6.52 4.64
N LYS A 227 -8.68 5.21 4.44
CA LYS A 227 -9.94 4.71 3.88
C LYS A 227 -11.15 5.00 4.76
N ILE A 228 -11.03 4.77 6.08
CA ILE A 228 -12.06 5.09 7.08
C ILE A 228 -12.34 6.59 7.08
N HIS A 229 -11.31 7.44 6.98
CA HIS A 229 -11.46 8.89 6.93
C HIS A 229 -12.27 9.33 5.70
N ILE A 230 -11.90 8.86 4.51
CA ILE A 230 -12.65 9.14 3.26
C ILE A 230 -14.10 8.70 3.39
N ALA A 231 -14.33 7.45 3.82
CA ALA A 231 -15.69 6.93 3.99
C ALA A 231 -16.50 7.76 4.98
N GLY A 232 -15.89 8.15 6.10
CA GLY A 232 -16.52 8.93 7.16
C GLY A 232 -16.89 10.33 6.69
N ARG A 233 -15.98 11.02 5.99
CA ARG A 233 -16.24 12.32 5.37
C ARG A 233 -17.33 12.24 4.31
N LYS A 234 -17.37 11.18 3.51
CA LYS A 234 -18.42 10.99 2.50
C LYS A 234 -19.82 10.81 3.12
N MET A 235 -19.90 10.16 4.29
CA MET A 235 -21.15 10.03 5.05
C MET A 235 -21.61 11.38 5.64
N GLU A 236 -20.67 12.17 6.18
CA GLU A 236 -20.92 13.53 6.69
C GLU A 236 -21.32 14.51 5.59
N GLN A 237 -20.68 14.44 4.42
CA GLN A 237 -20.87 15.37 3.30
C GLN A 237 -22.14 15.14 2.50
N SER A 238 -22.94 14.13 2.86
CA SER A 238 -24.37 14.14 2.53
C SER A 238 -25.07 15.43 3.01
N SER A 239 -24.42 16.27 3.82
CA SER A 239 -24.91 17.59 4.26
C SER A 239 -24.01 18.82 4.01
N ARG A 240 -23.22 18.90 2.90
CA ARG A 240 -22.55 20.10 2.29
C ARG A 240 -21.00 20.14 2.31
N THR A 241 -20.44 20.62 1.17
CA THR A 241 -19.18 21.37 0.95
C THR A 241 -17.80 20.71 0.99
N SER A 242 -17.56 19.58 0.32
CA SER A 242 -16.25 19.40 -0.35
C SER A 242 -16.32 18.40 -1.50
N ASP A 243 -16.03 18.86 -2.72
CA ASP A 243 -15.98 18.01 -3.91
C ASP A 243 -14.83 16.99 -3.88
N ILE A 244 -13.88 17.12 -2.94
CA ILE A 244 -12.73 16.22 -2.85
C ILE A 244 -13.14 14.77 -2.54
N TYR A 245 -14.18 14.54 -1.74
CA TYR A 245 -14.59 13.19 -1.36
C TYR A 245 -15.67 12.61 -2.28
N THR A 246 -16.41 13.46 -3.02
CA THR A 246 -17.50 13.01 -3.89
C THR A 246 -17.01 12.19 -5.08
N LYS A 247 -15.76 12.41 -5.52
CA LYS A 247 -15.11 11.60 -6.57
C LYS A 247 -14.81 10.15 -6.13
N TYR A 248 -14.74 9.87 -4.83
CA TYR A 248 -14.45 8.53 -4.32
C TYR A 248 -15.70 7.66 -4.27
N ARG A 249 -15.61 6.49 -4.90
CA ARG A 249 -16.59 5.41 -4.72
C ARG A 249 -16.18 4.57 -3.53
N VAL A 250 -17.10 4.29 -2.61
CA VAL A 250 -16.88 3.38 -1.48
C VAL A 250 -17.68 2.12 -1.76
N LEU A 251 -17.01 1.03 -2.13
CA LEU A 251 -17.64 -0.18 -2.65
C LEU A 251 -17.28 -1.39 -1.79
N ASP A 252 -18.21 -2.33 -1.64
CA ASP A 252 -17.90 -3.65 -1.11
C ASP A 252 -17.23 -4.50 -2.20
N ILE A 253 -16.09 -5.11 -1.87
CA ILE A 253 -15.31 -5.88 -2.85
C ILE A 253 -16.01 -7.17 -3.26
N GLN A 254 -16.75 -7.83 -2.36
CA GLN A 254 -17.44 -9.08 -2.68
C GLN A 254 -18.63 -8.80 -3.60
N GLU A 255 -19.46 -7.82 -3.26
CA GLU A 255 -20.58 -7.37 -4.11
C GLU A 255 -20.08 -6.98 -5.50
N ALA A 256 -19.03 -6.15 -5.58
CA ALA A 256 -18.47 -5.74 -6.86
C ALA A 256 -17.94 -6.91 -7.70
N LEU A 257 -17.32 -7.91 -7.06
CA LEU A 257 -16.87 -9.13 -7.75
C LEU A 257 -18.07 -9.97 -8.25
N THR A 258 -19.09 -10.17 -7.43
CA THR A 258 -20.30 -10.90 -7.81
C THR A 258 -21.04 -10.21 -8.95
N ASP A 259 -21.24 -8.90 -8.88
CA ASP A 259 -21.88 -8.10 -9.94
C ASP A 259 -21.08 -8.14 -11.25
N TYR A 260 -19.75 -8.30 -11.16
CA TYR A 260 -18.88 -8.48 -12.33
C TYR A 260 -18.94 -9.88 -12.95
N GLY A 261 -19.65 -10.84 -12.34
CA GLY A 261 -19.68 -12.24 -12.76
C GLY A 261 -18.48 -13.07 -12.27
N LEU A 262 -17.76 -12.61 -11.24
CA LEU A 262 -16.60 -13.29 -10.66
C LEU A 262 -16.94 -14.12 -9.42
N GLU A 263 -18.21 -14.43 -9.17
CA GLU A 263 -18.64 -15.21 -8.01
C GLU A 263 -17.91 -16.56 -7.92
N ALA A 264 -17.82 -17.33 -9.01
CA ALA A 264 -17.11 -18.61 -9.00
C ALA A 264 -15.61 -18.44 -8.67
N ALA A 265 -14.95 -17.42 -9.20
CA ALA A 265 -13.56 -17.11 -8.86
C ALA A 265 -13.43 -16.70 -7.38
N TYR A 266 -14.35 -15.90 -6.86
CA TYR A 266 -14.39 -15.51 -5.45
C TYR A 266 -14.51 -16.71 -4.51
N THR A 267 -15.29 -17.75 -4.88
CA THR A 267 -15.41 -18.97 -4.06
C THR A 267 -14.10 -19.77 -3.93
N ARG A 268 -13.09 -19.49 -4.77
CA ARG A 268 -11.73 -20.05 -4.60
C ARG A 268 -11.01 -19.49 -3.40
N ILE A 269 -11.39 -18.31 -2.91
CA ILE A 269 -10.82 -17.74 -1.68
C ILE A 269 -11.30 -18.60 -0.50
N PRO A 270 -10.39 -19.28 0.22
CA PRO A 270 -10.80 -20.15 1.32
C PRO A 270 -11.65 -19.41 2.36
N PRO A 271 -12.72 -20.04 2.87
CA PRO A 271 -13.71 -19.38 3.72
C PRO A 271 -13.18 -18.98 5.11
N ASN A 272 -12.11 -19.61 5.57
CA ASN A 272 -11.47 -19.42 6.87
C ASN A 272 -10.33 -18.39 6.84
N LEU A 273 -10.30 -17.51 5.84
CA LEU A 273 -9.23 -16.52 5.67
C LEU A 273 -9.76 -15.10 5.78
N ASP A 274 -8.89 -14.27 6.33
CA ASP A 274 -9.22 -13.10 7.11
C ASP A 274 -9.46 -11.83 6.30
N VAL A 275 -8.89 -11.77 5.09
CA VAL A 275 -8.80 -10.56 4.27
C VAL A 275 -8.82 -10.95 2.80
N ILE A 276 -9.79 -10.45 2.03
CA ILE A 276 -9.92 -10.75 0.59
C ILE A 276 -8.69 -10.28 -0.17
N SER A 277 -8.12 -9.12 0.18
CA SER A 277 -7.00 -8.51 -0.54
C SER A 277 -5.75 -9.37 -0.57
N GLN A 278 -5.48 -10.10 0.52
CA GLN A 278 -4.31 -10.95 0.64
C GLN A 278 -4.49 -12.30 -0.05
N ARG A 279 -5.73 -12.62 -0.45
CA ARG A 279 -6.14 -13.90 -1.05
C ARG A 279 -6.68 -13.74 -2.46
N PHE A 280 -6.73 -12.51 -2.98
CA PHE A 280 -7.10 -12.21 -4.35
C PHE A 280 -6.38 -13.11 -5.37
N PRO A 281 -5.08 -13.46 -5.21
CA PRO A 281 -4.43 -14.40 -6.12
C PRO A 281 -5.09 -15.78 -6.24
N SER A 282 -5.83 -16.26 -5.24
CA SER A 282 -6.56 -17.54 -5.33
C SER A 282 -7.61 -17.55 -6.45
N MET A 283 -8.11 -16.37 -6.84
CA MET A 283 -9.06 -16.23 -7.94
C MET A 283 -8.45 -16.58 -9.30
N ILE A 284 -7.11 -16.54 -9.44
CA ILE A 284 -6.39 -16.87 -10.69
C ILE A 284 -6.55 -18.36 -11.05
N LEU A 285 -6.79 -19.22 -10.05
CA LEU A 285 -7.04 -20.66 -10.23
C LEU A 285 -8.34 -20.95 -10.98
N GLU A 286 -9.26 -19.98 -11.07
CA GLU A 286 -10.45 -20.09 -11.88
C GLU A 286 -10.13 -19.66 -13.32
N GLU A 287 -9.38 -20.52 -14.03
CA GLU A 287 -8.75 -20.21 -15.34
C GLU A 287 -9.74 -19.64 -16.36
N GLN A 288 -10.93 -20.22 -16.43
CA GLN A 288 -12.01 -19.79 -17.34
C GLN A 288 -12.50 -18.36 -17.10
N LEU A 289 -12.22 -17.78 -15.93
CA LEU A 289 -12.61 -16.42 -15.57
C LEU A 289 -11.44 -15.42 -15.57
N GLN A 290 -10.23 -15.82 -15.97
CA GLN A 290 -9.07 -14.92 -15.91
C GLN A 290 -9.23 -13.64 -16.73
N ASP A 291 -9.79 -13.72 -17.94
CA ASP A 291 -9.99 -12.52 -18.77
C ASP A 291 -11.02 -11.56 -18.14
N LEU A 292 -12.02 -12.10 -17.45
CA LEU A 292 -13.00 -11.32 -16.70
C LEU A 292 -12.36 -10.69 -15.45
N LEU A 293 -11.50 -11.44 -14.74
CA LEU A 293 -10.74 -10.94 -13.59
C LEU A 293 -9.79 -9.82 -13.99
N VAL A 294 -9.09 -9.96 -15.12
CA VAL A 294 -8.24 -8.90 -15.69
C VAL A 294 -9.07 -7.67 -16.06
N SER A 295 -10.27 -7.86 -16.61
CA SER A 295 -11.16 -6.75 -16.97
C SER A 295 -11.63 -6.00 -15.72
N PHE A 296 -12.02 -6.72 -14.66
CA PHE A 296 -12.33 -6.15 -13.35
C PHE A 296 -11.16 -5.33 -12.81
N MET A 297 -9.95 -5.89 -12.82
CA MET A 297 -8.76 -5.19 -12.36
C MET A 297 -8.47 -3.92 -13.17
N LYS A 298 -8.74 -3.90 -14.47
CA LYS A 298 -8.55 -2.71 -15.32
C LYS A 298 -9.58 -1.64 -15.01
N GLU A 299 -10.85 -2.03 -14.93
CA GLU A 299 -11.97 -1.12 -14.64
C GLU A 299 -11.82 -0.44 -13.29
N TYR A 300 -11.41 -1.21 -12.28
CA TYR A 300 -11.26 -0.74 -10.92
C TYR A 300 -9.82 -0.40 -10.54
N LYS A 301 -8.89 -0.45 -11.50
CA LYS A 301 -7.52 0.10 -11.39
C LYS A 301 -6.69 -0.56 -10.28
N PHE A 302 -6.74 -1.89 -10.23
CA PHE A 302 -5.92 -2.72 -9.34
C PHE A 302 -4.49 -2.81 -9.88
N TYR A 303 -3.69 -1.78 -9.60
CA TYR A 303 -2.29 -1.72 -10.02
C TYR A 303 -1.31 -2.33 -9.01
N PHE A 304 -1.74 -2.49 -7.76
CA PHE A 304 -0.95 -2.99 -6.64
C PHE A 304 -1.66 -4.19 -6.02
N MET A 305 -0.91 -5.25 -5.71
CA MET A 305 -1.48 -6.44 -5.09
C MET A 305 -0.47 -7.12 -4.19
N TYR A 306 -0.94 -7.67 -3.08
CA TYR A 306 -0.12 -8.55 -2.24
C TYR A 306 -0.17 -9.98 -2.80
N PHE A 307 1.00 -10.58 -2.98
CA PHE A 307 1.10 -12.00 -3.29
C PHE A 307 1.77 -12.72 -2.15
N ASP A 308 0.96 -13.48 -1.43
CA ASP A 308 1.42 -14.38 -0.39
C ASP A 308 2.18 -15.57 -1.04
N PRO A 309 3.46 -15.79 -0.69
CA PRO A 309 4.26 -16.90 -1.23
C PRO A 309 3.59 -18.27 -1.11
N GLY A 310 2.86 -18.52 -0.02
CA GLY A 310 2.19 -19.81 0.20
C GLY A 310 1.10 -20.12 -0.83
N TYR A 311 0.56 -19.10 -1.49
CA TYR A 311 -0.50 -19.26 -2.51
C TYR A 311 0.03 -19.22 -3.92
N LEU A 312 1.09 -18.45 -4.17
CA LEU A 312 1.75 -18.44 -5.46
C LEU A 312 2.17 -19.84 -5.90
N SER A 313 2.73 -20.63 -4.98
CA SER A 313 3.12 -22.03 -5.20
C SER A 313 1.98 -22.94 -5.66
N GLN A 314 0.73 -22.56 -5.41
CA GLN A 314 -0.46 -23.34 -5.76
C GLN A 314 -0.95 -23.03 -7.18
N ILE A 315 -0.55 -21.90 -7.76
CA ILE A 315 -0.99 -21.48 -9.09
C ILE A 315 -0.04 -22.10 -10.13
N PRO A 316 -0.55 -22.88 -11.12
CA PRO A 316 0.29 -23.40 -12.18
C PRO A 316 1.07 -22.27 -12.87
N ARG A 317 2.38 -22.44 -13.07
CA ARG A 317 3.22 -21.38 -13.67
C ARG A 317 2.69 -20.82 -14.99
N PRO A 318 2.24 -21.64 -15.96
CA PRO A 318 1.71 -21.11 -17.23
C PRO A 318 0.47 -20.22 -17.04
N VAL A 319 -0.39 -20.59 -16.08
CA VAL A 319 -1.60 -19.85 -15.71
C VAL A 319 -1.24 -18.49 -15.11
N LEU A 320 -0.31 -18.49 -14.14
CA LEU A 320 0.15 -17.25 -13.52
C LEU A 320 0.82 -16.31 -14.53
N GLN A 321 1.65 -16.85 -15.42
CA GLN A 321 2.33 -16.07 -16.46
C GLN A 321 1.35 -15.41 -17.42
N GLU A 322 0.33 -16.14 -17.88
CA GLU A 322 -0.68 -15.59 -18.78
C GLU A 322 -1.52 -14.51 -18.10
N PHE A 323 -1.89 -14.71 -16.83
CA PHE A 323 -2.55 -13.69 -16.02
C PHE A 323 -1.69 -12.42 -15.90
N LEU A 324 -0.42 -12.54 -15.48
CA LEU A 324 0.48 -11.40 -15.29
C LEU A 324 0.76 -10.62 -16.58
N ARG A 325 0.76 -11.31 -17.73
CA ARG A 325 0.89 -10.68 -19.05
C ARG A 325 -0.30 -9.76 -19.37
N LYS A 326 -1.51 -10.16 -18.95
CA LYS A 326 -2.77 -9.47 -19.28
C LYS A 326 -3.19 -8.45 -18.22
N ALA A 327 -2.93 -8.73 -16.95
CA ALA A 327 -3.35 -7.93 -15.81
C ALA A 327 -2.69 -6.54 -15.79
N PRO A 328 -3.38 -5.49 -15.30
CA PRO A 328 -2.81 -4.15 -15.16
C PRO A 328 -1.84 -4.03 -13.97
N LEU A 329 -1.45 -5.14 -13.35
CA LEU A 329 -0.63 -5.16 -12.14
C LEU A 329 0.76 -4.58 -12.43
N ALA A 330 1.05 -3.41 -11.87
CA ALA A 330 2.35 -2.74 -12.01
C ALA A 330 3.35 -3.27 -10.98
N MET A 331 2.86 -3.59 -9.78
CA MET A 331 3.72 -3.84 -8.64
C MET A 331 3.08 -4.77 -7.61
N THR A 332 3.92 -5.55 -6.93
CA THR A 332 3.52 -6.48 -5.87
C THR A 332 4.29 -6.22 -4.59
N VAL A 333 3.70 -6.49 -3.42
CA VAL A 333 4.48 -6.75 -2.19
C VAL A 333 4.59 -8.26 -2.07
N SER A 334 5.82 -8.76 -2.05
CA SER A 334 6.08 -10.09 -1.52
C SER A 334 6.52 -9.91 -0.08
N GLY A 335 5.75 -10.43 0.88
CA GLY A 335 6.36 -10.75 2.17
C GLY A 335 7.62 -11.57 1.87
N ALA A 336 8.76 -11.14 2.42
CA ALA A 336 10.09 -11.57 2.04
C ALA A 336 10.20 -13.00 1.44
N THR A 337 10.90 -13.09 0.29
CA THR A 337 11.62 -14.26 -0.28
C THR A 337 10.92 -15.32 -1.15
N GLY A 338 9.64 -15.19 -1.56
CA GLY A 338 8.99 -16.25 -2.38
C GLY A 338 8.86 -16.00 -3.89
N LEU A 339 8.70 -14.73 -4.28
CA LEU A 339 8.28 -14.35 -5.64
C LEU A 339 9.35 -14.60 -6.72
N GLU A 340 10.63 -14.55 -6.31
CA GLU A 340 11.80 -14.77 -7.17
C GLU A 340 11.83 -16.18 -7.78
N GLY A 341 11.49 -17.21 -7.00
CA GLY A 341 11.57 -18.62 -7.43
C GLY A 341 10.32 -19.16 -8.11
N GLU A 342 9.14 -18.58 -7.83
CA GLU A 342 7.85 -19.16 -8.22
C GLU A 342 7.15 -18.43 -9.38
N VAL A 343 7.37 -17.12 -9.51
CA VAL A 343 6.63 -16.27 -10.46
C VAL A 343 7.46 -15.93 -11.70
N ILE A 344 8.78 -16.06 -11.62
CA ILE A 344 9.69 -15.72 -12.72
C ILE A 344 9.97 -17.00 -13.55
N PRO A 345 9.68 -17.00 -14.87
CA PRO A 345 9.88 -18.17 -15.75
C PRO A 345 11.32 -18.68 -15.74
N ALA A 346 11.51 -20.01 -15.69
CA ALA A 346 12.80 -20.62 -15.97
C ALA A 346 13.17 -20.39 -17.45
N GLY A 347 14.30 -19.74 -17.71
CA GLY A 347 14.78 -19.40 -19.06
C GLY A 347 15.26 -17.97 -19.25
N MET A 348 15.19 -17.11 -18.23
CA MET A 348 15.68 -15.72 -18.31
C MET A 348 16.60 -15.39 -17.14
N GLY A 349 17.92 -15.41 -17.39
CA GLY A 349 19.00 -14.77 -16.62
C GLY A 349 19.04 -14.99 -15.10
N GLY A 350 20.11 -15.62 -14.60
CA GLY A 350 20.37 -15.70 -13.15
C GLY A 350 20.53 -14.31 -12.53
N TRP A 351 19.90 -14.08 -11.38
CA TRP A 351 20.07 -12.88 -10.57
C TRP A 351 21.12 -13.11 -9.48
N ASN A 352 21.93 -12.08 -9.22
CA ASN A 352 22.81 -11.97 -8.07
C ASN A 352 22.56 -10.57 -7.48
N MET A 353 21.76 -10.46 -6.43
CA MET A 353 21.64 -9.21 -5.66
C MET A 353 21.61 -9.49 -4.16
N SER A 354 22.43 -8.74 -3.45
CA SER A 354 22.46 -8.62 -2.00
C SER A 354 21.44 -7.58 -1.56
N TYR A 355 20.66 -7.89 -0.52
CA TYR A 355 19.76 -6.95 0.14
C TYR A 355 20.56 -5.88 0.88
N VAL A 356 20.04 -4.65 0.90
CA VAL A 356 20.36 -3.60 1.87
C VAL A 356 19.11 -3.28 2.64
#